data_AF-A0A832X046-F1
#
_entry.id   AF-A0A832X046-F1
#
_cell.length_a   1.000
_cell.length_b   1.000
_cell.length_c   1.000
_cell.angle_alpha   90.00
_cell.angle_beta   90.00
_cell.angle_gamma   90.00
#
_symmetry.space_group_name_H-M   'P 1'
#
loop_
_entity.id
_entity.type
_entity.pdbx_description
1 polymer ?
#
loop_
_entity_poly.entity_id
_entity_poly.type
_entity_poly.pdbx_seq_one_letter_code
_entity_poly.pdbx_strand_id
1 'polypeptide(L)'
;MTENIDEAGIRVLTEEELISAVVEKHRRFLEENKKEFVELDSRLNQVEENIKNAKNFRTRMEERKEVLKEKRQQFYHQTEALLEKEIFPKMDPTTVSKLREELKKLKGQIDPEEEQKLKDLFMQNLRETILAAGLGETVLLQANARMEEARKSNIELKEIKDSEKQLVEDDSSKSEEISKSKSQHKWLSTRIKNHEEALSYWEKLKV
;
A
#
# COMPACT_ATOMS: atom_id res chain seq x y z
N MET A 1 -62.96 34.54 4.73
CA MET A 1 -62.40 33.17 4.84
C MET A 1 -63.45 32.22 4.28
N THR A 2 -63.34 31.89 3.00
CA THR A 2 -64.18 30.89 2.33
C THR A 2 -63.36 29.61 2.23
N GLU A 3 -63.73 28.60 2.99
CA GLU A 3 -63.14 27.27 2.89
C GLU A 3 -63.59 26.64 1.56
N ASN A 4 -62.66 26.52 0.61
CA ASN A 4 -62.87 25.75 -0.62
C ASN A 4 -62.61 24.26 -0.34
N ILE A 5 -63.59 23.62 0.27
CA ILE A 5 -63.64 22.17 0.46
C ILE A 5 -64.71 21.63 -0.50
N ASP A 6 -64.29 20.79 -1.44
CA ASP A 6 -65.21 20.10 -2.36
C ASP A 6 -65.91 18.92 -1.65
N GLU A 7 -67.04 18.44 -2.17
CA GLU A 7 -67.92 17.41 -1.54
C GLU A 7 -67.19 16.07 -1.21
N ALA A 8 -65.98 15.87 -1.72
CA ALA A 8 -65.09 14.74 -1.44
C ALA A 8 -64.12 14.96 -0.25
N GLY A 9 -64.17 16.10 0.45
CA GLY A 9 -63.26 16.43 1.57
C GLY A 9 -61.86 16.89 1.14
N ILE A 10 -61.70 17.33 -0.11
CA ILE A 10 -60.42 17.79 -0.66
C ILE A 10 -60.30 19.30 -0.42
N ARG A 11 -59.32 19.71 0.37
CA ARG A 11 -58.95 21.13 0.55
C ARG A 11 -58.10 21.58 -0.63
N VAL A 12 -58.61 22.53 -1.40
CA VAL A 12 -57.85 23.18 -2.47
C VAL A 12 -57.01 24.30 -1.84
N LEU A 13 -55.69 24.23 -2.00
CA LEU A 13 -54.77 25.26 -1.52
C LEU A 13 -54.88 26.52 -2.39
N THR A 14 -54.73 27.68 -1.76
CA THR A 14 -54.52 28.95 -2.47
C THR A 14 -53.16 28.96 -3.16
N GLU A 15 -52.99 29.84 -4.15
CA GLU A 15 -51.73 29.99 -4.88
C GLU A 15 -50.56 30.32 -3.93
N GLU A 16 -50.77 31.19 -2.95
CA GLU A 16 -49.78 31.54 -1.92
C GLU A 16 -49.39 30.35 -1.03
N GLU A 17 -50.36 29.53 -0.62
CA GLU A 17 -50.13 28.31 0.16
C GLU A 17 -49.36 27.27 -0.66
N LEU A 18 -49.68 27.14 -1.96
CA LEU A 18 -49.01 26.23 -2.87
C LEU A 18 -47.55 26.66 -3.12
N ILE A 19 -47.30 27.93 -3.42
CA ILE A 19 -45.96 28.49 -3.60
C ILE A 19 -45.14 28.30 -2.32
N SER A 20 -45.72 28.58 -1.15
CA SER A 20 -45.05 28.37 0.14
C SER A 20 -44.69 26.91 0.39
N ALA A 21 -45.56 25.96 0.05
CA ALA A 21 -45.29 24.54 0.18
C ALA A 21 -44.18 24.06 -0.80
N VAL A 22 -44.14 24.61 -2.01
CA VAL A 22 -43.10 24.31 -3.01
C VAL A 22 -41.73 24.84 -2.56
N VAL A 23 -41.68 26.08 -2.05
CA VAL A 23 -40.47 26.68 -1.45
C VAL A 23 -39.93 25.81 -0.32
N GLU A 24 -40.80 25.39 0.61
CA GLU A 24 -40.40 24.55 1.74
C GLU A 24 -39.89 23.18 1.29
N LYS A 25 -40.54 22.58 0.30
CA LYS A 25 -40.08 21.32 -0.32
C LYS A 25 -38.68 21.46 -0.93
N HIS A 26 -38.42 22.54 -1.65
CA HIS A 26 -37.09 22.80 -2.23
C HIS A 26 -36.03 23.03 -1.16
N ARG A 27 -36.34 23.74 -0.07
CA ARG A 27 -35.43 23.91 1.08
C ARG A 27 -35.09 22.59 1.75
N ARG A 28 -36.09 21.75 2.03
CA ARG A 28 -35.86 20.43 2.61
C ARG A 28 -34.96 19.57 1.72
N PHE A 29 -35.23 19.51 0.42
CA PHE A 29 -34.38 18.77 -0.50
C PHE A 29 -32.97 19.35 -0.62
N LEU A 30 -32.79 20.66 -0.52
CA LEU A 30 -31.46 21.25 -0.48
C LEU A 30 -30.69 20.82 0.76
N GLU A 31 -31.32 20.85 1.93
CA GLU A 31 -30.70 20.45 3.19
C GLU A 31 -30.26 18.97 3.15
N GLU A 32 -31.15 18.09 2.72
CA GLU A 32 -30.87 16.65 2.57
C GLU A 32 -29.73 16.39 1.58
N ASN A 33 -29.80 16.97 0.37
CA ASN A 33 -28.77 16.76 -0.65
C ASN A 33 -27.43 17.38 -0.24
N LYS A 34 -27.42 18.55 0.42
CA LYS A 34 -26.18 19.20 0.90
C LYS A 34 -25.51 18.36 1.99
N LYS A 35 -26.29 17.81 2.92
CA LYS A 35 -25.78 16.92 3.96
C LYS A 35 -25.11 15.69 3.36
N GLU A 36 -25.81 15.00 2.45
CA GLU A 36 -25.28 13.82 1.75
C GLU A 36 -24.03 14.17 0.92
N PHE A 37 -24.04 15.32 0.26
CA PHE A 37 -22.91 15.79 -0.54
C PHE A 37 -21.66 16.03 0.31
N VAL A 38 -21.78 16.69 1.46
CA VAL A 38 -20.64 16.95 2.37
C VAL A 38 -20.07 15.64 2.93
N GLU A 39 -20.92 14.70 3.31
CA GLU A 39 -20.48 13.39 3.79
C GLU A 39 -19.73 12.62 2.69
N LEU A 40 -20.28 12.61 1.47
CA LEU A 40 -19.68 11.94 0.33
C LEU A 40 -18.36 12.59 -0.12
N ASP A 41 -18.28 13.92 -0.11
CA ASP A 41 -17.08 14.68 -0.43
C ASP A 41 -15.96 14.39 0.58
N SER A 42 -16.27 14.40 1.87
CA SER A 42 -15.33 14.02 2.94
C SER A 42 -14.80 12.59 2.74
N ARG A 43 -15.69 11.63 2.43
CA ARG A 43 -15.30 10.24 2.15
C ARG A 43 -14.41 10.14 0.91
N LEU A 44 -14.75 10.84 -0.17
CA LEU A 44 -13.95 10.85 -1.40
C LEU A 44 -12.55 11.44 -1.15
N ASN A 45 -12.45 12.56 -0.44
CA ASN A 45 -11.19 13.19 -0.07
C ASN A 45 -10.30 12.25 0.74
N GLN A 46 -10.88 11.57 1.75
CA GLN A 46 -10.14 10.59 2.56
C GLN A 46 -9.61 9.43 1.70
N VAL A 47 -10.41 8.95 0.75
CA VAL A 47 -10.02 7.85 -0.14
C VAL A 47 -8.93 8.29 -1.11
N GLU A 48 -9.01 9.49 -1.67
CA GLU A 48 -7.96 10.04 -2.54
C GLU A 48 -6.64 10.25 -1.79
N GLU A 49 -6.70 10.72 -0.54
CA GLU A 49 -5.53 10.81 0.33
C GLU A 49 -4.93 9.43 0.62
N ASN A 50 -5.77 8.43 0.93
CA ASN A 50 -5.32 7.06 1.15
C ASN A 50 -4.64 6.47 -0.10
N ILE A 51 -5.18 6.71 -1.29
CA ILE A 51 -4.55 6.29 -2.56
C ILE A 51 -3.19 6.95 -2.73
N LYS A 52 -3.09 8.26 -2.47
CA LYS A 52 -1.82 9.00 -2.57
C LYS A 52 -0.79 8.43 -1.58
N ASN A 53 -1.20 8.15 -0.35
CA ASN A 53 -0.35 7.57 0.68
C ASN A 53 0.10 6.16 0.31
N ALA A 54 -0.81 5.31 -0.19
CA ALA A 54 -0.49 3.97 -0.67
C ALA A 54 0.49 4.00 -1.84
N LYS A 55 0.32 4.93 -2.79
CA LYS A 55 1.26 5.13 -3.91
C LYS A 55 2.65 5.53 -3.40
N ASN A 56 2.72 6.50 -2.50
CA ASN A 56 3.99 6.93 -1.90
C ASN A 56 4.66 5.78 -1.12
N PHE A 57 3.87 4.99 -0.39
CA PHE A 57 4.35 3.81 0.31
C PHE A 57 4.93 2.78 -0.66
N ARG A 58 4.24 2.47 -1.77
CA ARG A 58 4.75 1.58 -2.82
C ARG A 58 6.08 2.06 -3.40
N THR A 59 6.21 3.35 -3.71
CA THR A 59 7.48 3.91 -4.19
C THR A 59 8.61 3.72 -3.18
N ARG A 60 8.37 4.01 -1.91
CA ARG A 60 9.36 3.79 -0.84
C ARG A 60 9.72 2.31 -0.67
N MET A 61 8.76 1.41 -0.80
CA MET A 61 9.01 -0.02 -0.73
C MET A 61 9.82 -0.52 -1.93
N GLU A 62 9.62 0.04 -3.13
CA GLU A 62 10.45 -0.28 -4.30
C GLU A 62 11.90 0.16 -4.11
N GLU A 63 12.10 1.41 -3.68
CA GLU A 63 13.43 1.92 -3.32
C GLU A 63 14.09 1.04 -2.25
N ARG A 64 13.33 0.64 -1.23
CA ARG A 64 13.83 -0.24 -0.17
C ARG A 64 14.19 -1.63 -0.70
N LYS A 65 13.42 -2.21 -1.61
CA LYS A 65 13.73 -3.50 -2.26
C LYS A 65 15.07 -3.45 -2.96
N GLU A 66 15.34 -2.40 -3.74
CA GLU A 66 16.62 -2.25 -4.43
C GLU A 66 17.79 -2.10 -3.46
N VAL A 67 17.64 -1.26 -2.42
CA VAL A 67 18.66 -1.12 -1.37
C VAL A 67 18.96 -2.46 -0.68
N LEU A 68 17.93 -3.27 -0.39
CA LEU A 68 18.10 -4.56 0.25
C LEU A 68 18.78 -5.59 -0.66
N LYS A 69 18.44 -5.62 -1.95
CA LYS A 69 19.12 -6.46 -2.95
C LYS A 69 20.61 -6.12 -3.03
N GLU A 70 20.93 -4.84 -3.13
CA GLU A 70 22.31 -4.38 -3.19
C GLU A 70 23.06 -4.67 -1.89
N LYS A 71 22.46 -4.35 -0.73
CA LYS A 71 23.03 -4.65 0.59
C LYS A 71 23.35 -6.14 0.74
N ARG A 72 22.43 -7.02 0.35
CA ARG A 72 22.64 -8.47 0.34
C ARG A 72 23.83 -8.87 -0.54
N GLN A 73 23.88 -8.37 -1.78
CA GLN A 73 24.97 -8.65 -2.70
C GLN A 73 26.33 -8.16 -2.18
N GLN A 74 26.37 -6.95 -1.61
CA GLN A 74 27.57 -6.38 -1.03
C GLN A 74 28.12 -7.23 0.11
N PHE A 75 27.30 -7.72 1.04
CA PHE A 75 27.80 -8.56 2.13
C PHE A 75 28.34 -9.91 1.66
N TYR A 76 27.70 -10.53 0.66
CA TYR A 76 28.24 -11.75 0.08
C TYR A 76 29.54 -11.51 -0.68
N HIS A 77 29.67 -10.37 -1.37
CA HIS A 77 30.92 -9.98 -2.01
C HIS A 77 32.03 -9.70 -0.99
N GLN A 78 31.73 -8.98 0.09
CA GLN A 78 32.68 -8.77 1.18
C GLN A 78 33.12 -10.08 1.84
N THR A 79 32.19 -11.04 1.97
CA THR A 79 32.52 -12.37 2.50
C THR A 79 33.45 -13.13 1.56
N GLU A 80 33.16 -13.13 0.25
CA GLU A 80 34.05 -13.71 -0.75
C GLU A 80 35.44 -13.07 -0.72
N ALA A 81 35.52 -11.74 -0.75
CA ALA A 81 36.79 -11.01 -0.71
C ALA A 81 37.61 -11.30 0.56
N LEU A 82 36.94 -11.44 1.70
CA LEU A 82 37.58 -11.83 2.95
C LEU A 82 38.20 -13.24 2.85
N LEU A 83 37.46 -14.20 2.29
CA LEU A 83 37.95 -15.57 2.11
C LEU A 83 39.08 -15.64 1.08
N GLU A 84 38.96 -14.90 -0.02
CA GLU A 84 40.00 -14.80 -1.06
C GLU A 84 41.32 -14.25 -0.52
N LYS A 85 41.25 -13.31 0.41
CA LYS A 85 42.43 -12.69 1.00
C LYS A 85 43.07 -13.54 2.10
N GLU A 86 42.26 -14.06 3.02
CA GLU A 86 42.77 -14.59 4.29
C GLU A 86 42.82 -16.12 4.34
N ILE A 87 41.98 -16.80 3.55
CA ILE A 87 41.73 -18.25 3.63
C ILE A 87 42.24 -18.97 2.38
N PHE A 88 41.80 -18.59 1.19
CA PHE A 88 42.12 -19.29 -0.05
C PHE A 88 43.62 -19.39 -0.37
N PRO A 89 44.49 -18.40 -0.06
CA PRO A 89 45.93 -18.53 -0.31
C PRO A 89 46.61 -19.60 0.54
N LYS A 90 45.96 -20.06 1.61
CA LYS A 90 46.49 -21.03 2.58
C LYS A 90 45.86 -22.42 2.41
N MET A 91 45.08 -22.62 1.35
CA MET A 91 44.32 -23.85 1.10
C MET A 91 44.67 -24.46 -0.25
N ASP A 92 44.37 -25.75 -0.40
CA ASP A 92 44.56 -26.43 -1.67
C ASP A 92 43.50 -25.95 -2.70
N PRO A 93 43.84 -25.96 -4.00
CA PRO A 93 42.94 -25.47 -5.05
C PRO A 93 41.59 -26.20 -5.11
N THR A 94 41.54 -27.48 -4.75
CA THR A 94 40.31 -28.30 -4.80
C THR A 94 39.32 -27.84 -3.74
N THR A 95 39.79 -27.63 -2.52
CA THR A 95 38.99 -27.12 -1.40
C THR A 95 38.50 -25.70 -1.66
N VAL A 96 39.36 -24.84 -2.21
CA VAL A 96 38.98 -23.47 -2.62
C VAL A 96 37.86 -23.50 -3.67
N SER A 97 37.97 -24.37 -4.67
CA SER A 97 36.93 -24.54 -5.70
C SER A 97 35.59 -24.96 -5.10
N LYS A 98 35.61 -25.92 -4.16
CA LYS A 98 34.41 -26.38 -3.46
C LYS A 98 33.73 -25.25 -2.68
N LEU A 99 34.50 -24.49 -1.89
CA LEU A 99 33.98 -23.37 -1.11
C LEU A 99 33.41 -22.24 -1.99
N ARG A 100 34.05 -21.96 -3.14
CA ARG A 100 33.52 -20.98 -4.11
C ARG A 100 32.19 -21.42 -4.70
N GLU A 101 32.05 -22.69 -5.06
CA GLU A 101 30.79 -23.21 -5.58
C GLU A 101 29.67 -23.19 -4.53
N GLU A 102 29.97 -23.54 -3.28
CA GLU A 102 29.01 -23.43 -2.17
C GLU A 102 28.58 -21.97 -1.94
N LEU A 103 29.53 -21.03 -1.94
CA LEU A 103 29.23 -19.60 -1.79
C LEU A 103 28.41 -19.05 -2.97
N LYS A 104 28.68 -19.52 -4.19
CA LYS A 104 27.91 -19.15 -5.39
C LYS A 104 26.47 -19.66 -5.32
N LYS A 105 26.27 -20.89 -4.85
CA LYS A 105 24.92 -21.44 -4.60
C LYS A 105 24.18 -20.61 -3.55
N LEU A 106 24.87 -20.24 -2.46
CA LEU A 106 24.29 -19.41 -1.40
C LEU A 106 23.86 -18.03 -1.92
N LYS A 107 24.72 -17.34 -2.67
CA LYS A 107 24.43 -16.05 -3.32
C LYS A 107 23.21 -16.13 -4.25
N GLY A 108 23.07 -17.24 -4.98
CA GLY A 108 21.98 -17.47 -5.92
C GLY A 108 20.65 -17.83 -5.28
N GLN A 109 20.65 -18.21 -4.00
CA GLN A 109 19.41 -18.55 -3.29
C GLN A 109 18.63 -17.29 -2.94
N ILE A 110 17.33 -17.27 -3.25
CA ILE A 110 16.43 -16.14 -3.02
C ILE A 110 15.49 -16.44 -1.85
N ASP A 111 15.16 -17.71 -1.61
CA ASP A 111 14.32 -18.10 -0.48
C ASP A 111 15.11 -18.02 0.85
N PRO A 112 14.67 -17.22 1.85
CA PRO A 112 15.40 -17.04 3.11
C PRO A 112 15.58 -18.32 3.93
N GLU A 113 14.61 -19.24 3.88
CA GLU A 113 14.64 -20.50 4.62
C GLU A 113 15.66 -21.47 4.00
N GLU A 114 15.71 -21.56 2.67
CA GLU A 114 16.74 -22.31 1.96
C GLU A 114 18.12 -21.64 2.07
N GLU A 115 18.19 -20.32 2.04
CA GLU A 115 19.43 -19.55 2.23
C GLU A 115 20.04 -19.84 3.60
N GLN A 116 19.22 -19.90 4.67
CA GLN A 116 19.70 -20.24 6.01
C GLN A 116 20.30 -21.65 6.06
N LYS A 117 19.64 -22.65 5.46
CA LYS A 117 20.16 -24.03 5.43
C LYS A 117 21.50 -24.11 4.71
N LEU A 118 21.60 -23.44 3.56
CA LEU A 118 22.85 -23.39 2.77
C LEU A 118 23.95 -22.64 3.52
N LYS A 119 23.62 -21.55 4.21
CA LYS A 119 24.56 -20.80 5.05
C LYS A 119 25.10 -21.67 6.17
N ASP A 120 24.25 -22.39 6.89
CA ASP A 120 24.66 -23.22 8.01
C ASP A 120 25.60 -24.35 7.54
N LEU A 121 25.26 -24.99 6.41
CA LEU A 121 26.13 -25.97 5.77
C LEU A 121 27.49 -25.36 5.35
N PHE A 122 27.47 -24.19 4.69
CA PHE A 122 28.68 -23.49 4.28
C PHE A 122 29.55 -23.12 5.49
N MET A 123 28.95 -22.62 6.56
CA MET A 123 29.68 -22.22 7.78
C MET A 123 30.28 -23.42 8.51
N GLN A 124 29.61 -24.58 8.48
CA GLN A 124 30.15 -25.83 8.98
C GLN A 124 31.37 -26.26 8.16
N ASN A 125 31.24 -26.34 6.83
CA ASN A 125 32.34 -26.71 5.94
C ASN A 125 33.54 -25.75 6.08
N LEU A 126 33.27 -24.44 6.15
CA LEU A 126 34.30 -23.43 6.33
C LEU A 126 35.02 -23.60 7.67
N ARG A 127 34.30 -23.89 8.76
CA ARG A 127 34.91 -24.18 10.07
C ARG A 127 35.80 -25.40 10.03
N GLU A 128 35.33 -26.52 9.47
CA GLU A 128 36.11 -27.75 9.32
C GLU A 128 37.41 -27.50 8.54
N THR A 129 37.31 -26.70 7.47
CA THR A 129 38.45 -26.37 6.64
C THR A 129 39.45 -25.44 7.35
N ILE A 130 38.96 -24.43 8.07
CA ILE A 130 39.79 -23.52 8.86
C ILE A 130 40.55 -24.29 9.95
N LEU A 131 39.87 -25.23 10.64
CA LEU A 131 40.49 -26.08 11.66
C LEU A 131 41.57 -27.00 11.05
N ALA A 132 41.27 -27.65 9.92
CA ALA A 132 42.23 -28.51 9.23
C ALA A 132 43.48 -27.75 8.74
N ALA A 133 43.32 -26.48 8.36
CA ALA A 133 44.41 -25.61 7.93
C ALA A 133 45.13 -24.89 9.10
N GLY A 134 44.71 -25.09 10.35
CA GLY A 134 45.30 -24.42 11.52
C GLY A 134 45.13 -22.90 11.52
N LEU A 135 44.07 -22.38 10.90
CA LEU A 135 43.81 -20.94 10.76
C LEU A 135 42.96 -20.43 11.94
N GLY A 136 43.14 -19.16 12.30
CA GLY A 136 42.40 -18.54 13.41
C GLY A 136 40.90 -18.33 13.13
N GLU A 137 40.07 -18.47 14.17
CA GLU A 137 38.60 -18.34 14.09
C GLU A 137 38.09 -16.92 13.78
N THR A 138 38.96 -15.90 13.84
CA THR A 138 38.56 -14.50 13.59
C THR A 138 37.92 -14.31 12.22
N VAL A 139 38.43 -14.99 11.19
CA VAL A 139 37.86 -14.91 9.83
C VAL A 139 36.48 -15.57 9.76
N LEU A 140 36.30 -16.69 10.46
CA LEU A 140 35.02 -17.40 10.55
C LEU A 140 33.93 -16.51 11.16
N LEU A 141 34.25 -15.83 12.26
CA LEU A 141 33.32 -14.90 12.93
C LEU A 141 32.94 -13.73 12.02
N GLN A 142 33.93 -13.16 11.32
CA GLN A 142 33.72 -12.06 10.39
C GLN A 142 32.91 -12.44 9.14
N ALA A 143 33.11 -13.65 8.60
CA ALA A 143 32.33 -14.18 7.50
C ALA A 143 30.88 -14.40 7.96
N ASN A 144 30.68 -15.04 9.13
CA ASN A 144 29.36 -15.29 9.67
C ASN A 144 28.56 -13.99 9.89
N ALA A 145 29.18 -12.98 10.49
CA ALA A 145 28.53 -11.69 10.75
C ALA A 145 28.01 -11.03 9.45
N ARG A 146 28.80 -11.06 8.37
CA ARG A 146 28.39 -10.51 7.07
C ARG A 146 27.28 -11.34 6.43
N MET A 147 27.36 -12.66 6.50
CA MET A 147 26.31 -13.54 5.98
C MET A 147 24.99 -13.39 6.75
N GLU A 148 25.03 -13.13 8.06
CA GLU A 148 23.83 -12.80 8.83
C GLU A 148 23.20 -11.47 8.38
N GLU A 149 24.00 -10.45 8.09
CA GLU A 149 23.47 -9.19 7.56
C GLU A 149 22.88 -9.34 6.14
N ALA A 150 23.48 -10.21 5.31
CA ALA A 150 22.91 -10.57 4.02
C ALA A 150 21.54 -11.25 4.18
N ARG A 151 21.45 -12.22 5.11
CA ARG A 151 20.20 -12.92 5.43
C ARG A 151 19.12 -11.99 5.97
N LYS A 152 19.45 -11.11 6.92
CA LYS A 152 18.48 -10.12 7.44
C LYS A 152 17.89 -9.29 6.31
N SER A 153 18.73 -8.89 5.35
CA SER A 153 18.27 -8.13 4.18
C SER A 153 17.33 -8.95 3.29
N ASN A 154 17.56 -10.26 3.16
CA ASN A 154 16.70 -11.16 2.38
C ASN A 154 15.34 -11.44 3.08
N ILE A 155 15.35 -11.58 4.41
CA ILE A 155 14.12 -11.73 5.21
C ILE A 155 13.24 -10.48 5.05
N GLU A 156 13.81 -9.29 5.24
CA GLU A 156 13.09 -8.03 5.07
C GLU A 156 12.54 -7.89 3.63
N LEU A 157 13.28 -8.34 2.62
CA LEU A 157 12.83 -8.33 1.23
C LEU A 157 11.62 -9.26 1.00
N LYS A 158 11.56 -10.41 1.68
CA LYS A 158 10.40 -11.31 1.64
C LYS A 158 9.18 -10.66 2.30
N GLU A 159 9.35 -10.05 3.46
CA GLU A 159 8.29 -9.34 4.19
C GLU A 159 7.67 -8.21 3.36
N ILE A 160 8.51 -7.43 2.65
CA ILE A 160 8.03 -6.37 1.74
C ILE A 160 7.20 -6.96 0.60
N LYS A 161 7.67 -8.05 -0.02
CA LYS A 161 6.93 -8.71 -1.12
C LYS A 161 5.57 -9.23 -0.67
N ASP A 162 5.48 -9.79 0.53
CA ASP A 162 4.20 -10.30 1.05
C ASP A 162 3.24 -9.17 1.44
N SER A 163 3.76 -8.08 1.99
CA SER A 163 2.98 -6.85 2.24
C SER A 163 2.44 -6.23 0.94
N GLU A 164 3.22 -6.26 -0.14
CA GLU A 164 2.83 -5.74 -1.44
C GLU A 164 1.66 -6.54 -2.06
N LYS A 165 1.65 -7.88 -1.91
CA LYS A 165 0.53 -8.72 -2.36
C LYS A 165 -0.77 -8.33 -1.68
N GLN A 166 -0.75 -8.13 -0.36
CA GLN A 166 -1.93 -7.71 0.41
C GLN A 166 -2.47 -6.35 -0.08
N LEU A 167 -1.59 -5.39 -0.38
CA LEU A 167 -1.99 -4.08 -0.88
C LEU A 167 -2.63 -4.13 -2.28
N VAL A 168 -2.24 -5.08 -3.13
CA VAL A 168 -2.83 -5.23 -4.48
C VAL A 168 -4.25 -5.78 -4.39
N GLU A 169 -4.49 -6.75 -3.51
CA GLU A 169 -5.83 -7.29 -3.26
C GLU A 169 -6.78 -6.21 -2.74
N ASP A 170 -6.32 -5.41 -1.78
CA ASP A 170 -7.08 -4.30 -1.19
C ASP A 170 -7.44 -3.17 -2.17
N ASP A 171 -6.58 -2.86 -3.14
CA ASP A 171 -6.81 -1.79 -4.10
C ASP A 171 -7.89 -2.16 -5.13
N SER A 172 -7.95 -3.43 -5.52
CA SER A 172 -8.89 -3.91 -6.54
C SER A 172 -10.35 -3.70 -6.12
N SER A 173 -10.67 -4.00 -4.84
CA SER A 173 -12.01 -3.86 -4.26
C SER A 173 -12.46 -2.40 -4.11
N LYS A 174 -11.53 -1.48 -3.81
CA LYS A 174 -11.84 -0.06 -3.57
C LYS A 174 -12.11 0.73 -4.87
N SER A 175 -11.60 0.25 -6.00
CA SER A 175 -11.70 0.97 -7.28
C SER A 175 -13.15 1.16 -7.77
N GLU A 176 -13.99 0.14 -7.65
CA GLU A 176 -15.39 0.17 -8.09
C GLU A 176 -16.23 1.10 -7.20
N GLU A 177 -16.02 1.04 -5.88
CA GLU A 177 -16.70 1.91 -4.90
C GLU A 177 -16.39 3.39 -5.11
N ILE A 178 -15.15 3.72 -5.47
CA ILE A 178 -14.74 5.10 -5.79
C ILE A 178 -15.47 5.60 -7.04
N SER A 179 -15.55 4.78 -8.09
CA SER A 179 -16.21 5.17 -9.34
C SER A 179 -17.70 5.49 -9.15
N LYS A 180 -18.39 4.67 -8.33
CA LYS A 180 -19.78 4.89 -7.93
C LYS A 180 -19.92 6.17 -7.11
N SER A 181 -19.05 6.35 -6.12
CA SER A 181 -19.03 7.53 -5.25
C SER A 181 -18.81 8.84 -6.04
N LYS A 182 -17.90 8.86 -7.02
CA LYS A 182 -17.66 10.03 -7.89
C LYS A 182 -18.87 10.37 -8.75
N SER A 183 -19.55 9.34 -9.27
CA SER A 183 -20.76 9.53 -10.06
C SER A 183 -21.91 10.11 -9.22
N GLN A 184 -22.10 9.59 -8.00
CA GLN A 184 -23.09 10.09 -7.05
C GLN A 184 -22.77 11.52 -6.61
N HIS A 185 -21.50 11.85 -6.34
CA HIS A 185 -21.07 13.20 -5.99
C HIS A 185 -21.40 14.22 -7.10
N LYS A 186 -21.11 13.87 -8.37
CA LYS A 186 -21.46 14.71 -9.52
C LYS A 186 -22.97 14.91 -9.66
N TRP A 187 -23.75 13.84 -9.44
CA TRP A 187 -25.20 13.89 -9.51
C TRP A 187 -25.79 14.77 -8.40
N LEU A 188 -25.32 14.63 -7.15
CA LEU A 188 -25.74 15.47 -6.03
C LEU A 188 -25.40 16.94 -6.25
N SER A 189 -24.19 17.24 -6.73
CA SER A 189 -23.78 18.62 -7.07
C SER A 189 -24.73 19.27 -8.08
N THR A 190 -25.09 18.52 -9.14
CA THR A 190 -26.04 19.00 -10.15
C THR A 190 -27.44 19.20 -9.56
N ARG A 191 -27.89 18.26 -8.72
CA ARG A 191 -29.21 18.31 -8.08
C ARG A 191 -29.35 19.46 -7.08
N ILE A 192 -28.31 19.74 -6.30
CA ILE A 192 -28.24 20.90 -5.41
C ILE A 192 -28.41 22.18 -6.23
N LYS A 193 -27.59 22.36 -7.28
CA LYS A 193 -27.67 23.53 -8.16
C LYS A 193 -29.07 23.73 -8.73
N ASN A 194 -29.69 22.67 -9.24
CA ASN A 194 -31.05 22.73 -9.77
C ASN A 194 -32.08 23.14 -8.72
N HIS A 195 -31.97 22.65 -7.48
CA HIS A 195 -32.86 23.04 -6.40
C HIS A 195 -32.60 24.47 -5.90
N GLU A 196 -31.37 24.97 -5.95
CA GLU A 196 -31.04 26.38 -5.64
C GLU A 196 -31.65 27.34 -6.68
N GLU A 197 -31.54 27.00 -7.96
CA GLU A 197 -32.15 27.76 -9.06
C GLU A 197 -33.69 27.76 -8.94
N ALA A 198 -34.29 26.59 -8.70
CA ALA A 198 -35.73 26.47 -8.50
C ALA A 198 -36.20 27.25 -7.26
N LEU A 199 -35.49 27.16 -6.14
CA LEU A 199 -35.81 27.91 -4.93
C LEU A 199 -35.79 29.43 -5.21
N SER A 200 -34.75 29.92 -5.89
CA SER A 200 -34.65 31.33 -6.27
C SER A 200 -35.80 31.78 -7.18
N TYR A 201 -36.28 30.92 -8.07
CA TYR A 201 -37.44 31.20 -8.90
C TYR A 201 -38.74 31.29 -8.08
N TRP A 202 -39.03 30.29 -7.25
CA TRP A 202 -40.26 30.23 -6.46
C TRP A 202 -40.33 31.30 -5.36
N GLU A 203 -39.19 31.67 -4.78
CA GLU A 203 -39.13 32.76 -3.80
C GLU A 203 -39.47 34.13 -4.43
N LYS A 204 -39.17 34.33 -5.72
CA LYS A 204 -39.56 35.56 -6.45
C LYS A 204 -41.06 35.64 -6.74
N LEU A 205 -41.73 34.49 -6.86
CA LEU A 205 -43.17 34.40 -7.09
C LEU A 205 -44.00 34.49 -5.81
N LYS A 206 -43.34 34.49 -4.64
CA LYS A 206 -43.98 34.62 -3.33
C LYS A 206 -44.32 36.09 -2.97
N VAL A 207 -44.23 37.01 -3.94
CA VAL A 207 -44.48 38.46 -3.80
C VAL A 207 -45.94 38.78 -4.05
#